data_AF-A0A0C4DXE1-F1
#
_entry.id   AF-A0A0C4DXE1-F1
#
_cell.length_a   1.000
_cell.length_b   1.000
_cell.length_c   1.000
_cell.angle_alpha   90.00
_cell.angle_beta   90.00
_cell.angle_gamma   90.00
#
_symmetry.space_group_name_H-M   'P 1'
#
loop_
_entity.id
_entity.type
_entity.pdbx_description
1 polymer ?
#
loop_
_entity_poly.entity_id
_entity_poly.type
_entity_poly.pdbx_seq_one_letter_code
_entity_poly.pdbx_strand_id
1 'polypeptide(L)'
;MGSQQTADVPADINVRLADELRGRTMVVPNMLSDLLQGWPSGRVNPHYERLKHVLEGILDCAVPQAWFRKKFIDSDLAFFTSAWNPDATWEDLYTMGLLTIWAFIWDDTFDMGELEVAGDWDRACVFRAQTLAYCRYWLGLESVNVSASEFPNWASHTTPLPSPSSRSSMSSPSPLSPSTVSARVVQARRKHCLGEALGYRALPPPAPNVACAIFKDLGERLCARFDEKWRRRVYCQIEYYINSTAEEQLLRIRETMPTYEHYLRVRHGTTGFRMFALIAEAATRTVLPSTLIDSPEMGVIMAEANFMIIMLDRQRALFLNSGKRYGSD
;
A
#
# COMPACT_ATOMS: atom_id res chain seq x y z
N MET A 1 -49.75 -16.45 -30.02
CA MET A 1 -49.27 -16.55 -28.61
C MET A 1 -47.98 -17.35 -28.64
N GLY A 2 -46.87 -16.90 -28.08
CA GLY A 2 -46.60 -15.55 -27.57
C GLY A 2 -45.10 -15.26 -27.70
N SER A 3 -44.75 -14.03 -28.06
CA SER A 3 -43.34 -13.61 -28.16
C SER A 3 -42.74 -13.57 -26.76
N GLN A 4 -41.70 -14.37 -26.50
CA GLN A 4 -40.95 -14.25 -25.25
C GLN A 4 -40.25 -12.89 -25.26
N GLN A 5 -40.60 -12.03 -24.30
CA GLN A 5 -39.80 -10.85 -24.01
C GLN A 5 -38.43 -11.33 -23.51
N THR A 6 -37.38 -11.04 -24.28
CA THR A 6 -36.03 -11.04 -23.74
C THR A 6 -35.99 -10.02 -22.62
N ALA A 7 -35.87 -10.49 -21.38
CA ALA A 7 -35.76 -9.61 -20.22
C ALA A 7 -34.51 -8.75 -20.40
N ASP A 8 -34.72 -7.44 -20.53
CA ASP A 8 -33.66 -6.48 -20.79
C ASP A 8 -32.67 -6.51 -19.61
N VAL A 9 -31.41 -6.84 -19.88
CA VAL A 9 -30.38 -6.89 -18.83
C VAL A 9 -30.14 -5.45 -18.40
N PRO A 10 -30.36 -5.08 -17.13
CA PRO A 10 -30.28 -3.69 -16.72
C PRO A 10 -28.93 -3.09 -17.11
N ALA A 11 -28.96 -2.11 -18.03
CA ALA A 11 -27.75 -1.43 -18.49
C ALA A 11 -26.95 -0.95 -17.28
N ASP A 12 -25.66 -1.32 -17.25
CA ASP A 12 -24.78 -1.08 -16.11
C ASP A 12 -24.90 0.38 -15.64
N ILE A 13 -25.17 0.56 -14.34
CA ILE A 13 -25.33 1.86 -13.73
C ILE A 13 -24.10 2.75 -13.98
N ASN A 14 -22.91 2.17 -14.11
CA ASN A 14 -21.68 2.88 -14.44
C ASN A 14 -21.67 3.35 -15.90
N VAL A 15 -22.14 2.52 -16.85
CA VAL A 15 -22.27 2.89 -18.27
C VAL A 15 -23.32 3.99 -18.43
N ARG A 16 -24.49 3.83 -17.81
CA ARG A 16 -25.55 4.84 -17.89
C ARG A 16 -25.12 6.15 -17.23
N LEU A 17 -24.45 6.11 -16.09
CA LEU A 17 -23.90 7.30 -15.44
C LEU A 17 -22.78 7.95 -16.28
N ALA A 18 -21.92 7.16 -16.93
CA ALA A 18 -20.88 7.68 -17.82
C ALA A 18 -21.47 8.41 -19.03
N ASP A 19 -22.55 7.88 -19.63
CA ASP A 19 -23.28 8.53 -20.72
C ASP A 19 -24.13 9.72 -20.24
N GLU A 20 -24.74 9.66 -19.06
CA GLU A 20 -25.43 10.79 -18.43
C GLU A 20 -24.46 11.96 -18.17
N LEU A 21 -23.21 11.68 -17.78
CA LEU A 21 -22.16 12.67 -17.51
C LEU A 21 -21.37 13.08 -18.77
N ARG A 22 -21.46 12.34 -19.88
CA ARG A 22 -20.69 12.58 -21.11
C ARG A 22 -20.94 13.99 -21.64
N GLY A 23 -19.88 14.79 -21.75
CA GLY A 23 -19.96 16.18 -22.22
C GLY A 23 -20.48 17.19 -21.20
N ARG A 24 -20.80 16.80 -19.96
CA ARG A 24 -21.12 17.76 -18.88
C ARG A 24 -19.85 18.32 -18.24
N THR A 25 -19.87 19.61 -17.94
CA THR A 25 -18.86 20.23 -17.07
C THR A 25 -19.26 20.04 -15.61
N MET A 26 -18.46 19.32 -14.83
CA MET A 26 -18.59 19.25 -13.38
C MET A 26 -17.62 20.24 -12.73
N VAL A 27 -18.14 21.18 -11.93
CA VAL A 27 -17.32 22.02 -11.06
C VAL A 27 -17.11 21.28 -9.74
N VAL A 28 -15.90 20.75 -9.54
CA VAL A 28 -15.49 20.19 -8.26
C VAL A 28 -14.98 21.33 -7.38
N PRO A 29 -15.51 21.55 -6.16
CA PRO A 29 -15.00 22.57 -5.25
C PRO A 29 -13.57 22.23 -4.82
N ASN A 30 -12.78 23.24 -4.45
CA ASN A 30 -11.43 23.02 -3.95
C ASN A 30 -11.50 22.48 -2.52
N MET A 31 -11.37 21.16 -2.38
CA MET A 31 -11.45 20.44 -1.11
C MET A 31 -10.62 21.09 0.01
N LEU A 32 -9.45 21.68 -0.32
CA LEU A 32 -8.57 22.32 0.66
C LEU A 32 -9.06 23.71 1.08
N SER A 33 -9.45 24.58 0.13
CA SER A 33 -9.90 25.96 0.46
C SER A 33 -11.38 26.09 0.79
N ASP A 34 -12.20 25.07 0.47
CA ASP A 34 -13.66 25.19 0.51
C ASP A 34 -14.29 24.25 1.55
N LEU A 35 -13.68 23.06 1.78
CA LEU A 35 -14.17 22.08 2.75
C LEU A 35 -13.25 21.90 3.97
N LEU A 36 -11.92 22.03 3.78
CA LEU A 36 -10.91 21.79 4.81
C LEU A 36 -10.24 23.09 5.30
N GLN A 37 -10.96 24.22 5.30
CA GLN A 37 -10.46 25.53 5.73
C GLN A 37 -9.82 25.55 7.13
N GLY A 38 -10.33 24.72 8.06
CA GLY A 38 -9.80 24.59 9.41
C GLY A 38 -8.61 23.62 9.54
N TRP A 39 -8.18 22.98 8.45
CA TRP A 39 -7.12 21.97 8.48
C TRP A 39 -5.71 22.62 8.49
N PRO A 40 -4.81 22.21 9.41
CA PRO A 40 -3.43 22.69 9.44
C PRO A 40 -2.72 22.45 8.10
N SER A 41 -2.36 23.54 7.42
CA SER A 41 -1.84 23.53 6.04
C SER A 41 -0.75 24.58 5.85
N GLY A 42 -0.07 24.55 4.70
CA GLY A 42 1.01 25.49 4.36
C GLY A 42 2.34 25.31 5.13
N ARG A 43 2.42 24.34 6.05
CA ARG A 43 3.65 24.01 6.79
C ARG A 43 4.47 22.95 6.04
N VAL A 44 5.78 23.15 6.02
CA VAL A 44 6.76 22.23 5.41
C VAL A 44 7.93 22.09 6.38
N ASN A 45 8.50 20.89 6.50
CA ASN A 45 9.62 20.63 7.40
C ASN A 45 10.85 21.51 7.04
N PRO A 46 11.50 22.19 8.01
CA PRO A 46 12.70 23.00 7.77
C PRO A 46 13.88 22.28 7.12
N HIS A 47 13.91 20.94 7.14
CA HIS A 47 14.94 20.13 6.50
C HIS A 47 14.63 19.72 5.06
N TYR A 48 13.55 20.23 4.44
CA TYR A 48 13.14 19.90 3.06
C TYR A 48 14.29 19.91 2.04
N GLU A 49 15.08 20.99 1.95
CA GLU A 49 16.20 21.10 0.99
C GLU A 49 17.28 20.02 1.22
N ARG A 50 17.55 19.69 2.50
CA ARG A 50 18.49 18.63 2.86
C ARG A 50 17.94 17.25 2.52
N LEU A 51 16.63 17.04 2.72
CA LEU A 51 15.96 15.80 2.33
C LEU A 51 15.99 15.63 0.81
N LYS A 52 15.70 16.70 0.06
CA LYS A 52 15.68 16.73 -1.40
C LYS A 52 17.01 16.30 -1.99
N HIS A 53 18.11 16.94 -1.59
CA HIS A 53 19.45 16.58 -2.03
C HIS A 53 19.80 15.11 -1.74
N VAL A 54 19.37 14.57 -0.58
CA VAL A 54 19.62 13.16 -0.22
C VAL A 54 18.75 12.19 -1.03
N LEU A 55 17.45 12.47 -1.24
CA LEU A 55 16.58 11.62 -2.04
C LEU A 55 16.96 11.65 -3.53
N GLU A 56 17.36 12.80 -4.07
CA GLU A 56 17.91 12.93 -5.42
C GLU A 56 19.20 12.11 -5.58
N GLY A 57 20.11 12.16 -4.59
CA GLY A 57 21.30 11.31 -4.56
C GLY A 57 20.99 9.80 -4.50
N ILE A 58 19.91 9.40 -3.81
CA ILE A 58 19.45 8.00 -3.80
C ILE A 58 18.87 7.62 -5.17
N LEU A 59 18.07 8.49 -5.81
CA LEU A 59 17.58 8.29 -7.18
C LEU A 59 18.74 8.17 -8.19
N ASP A 60 19.81 8.94 -8.00
CA ASP A 60 21.01 8.90 -8.86
C ASP A 60 21.72 7.54 -8.83
N CYS A 61 21.75 6.88 -7.66
CA CYS A 61 22.29 5.53 -7.51
C CYS A 61 21.28 4.42 -7.86
N ALA A 62 19.99 4.61 -7.55
CA ALA A 62 19.00 3.54 -7.58
C ALA A 62 18.24 3.40 -8.92
N VAL A 63 18.11 4.48 -9.69
CA VAL A 63 17.28 4.53 -10.91
C VAL A 63 18.19 4.82 -12.12
N PRO A 64 18.75 3.81 -12.82
CA PRO A 64 19.68 4.03 -13.93
C PRO A 64 19.05 4.66 -15.17
N GLN A 65 17.73 4.54 -15.36
CA GLN A 65 16.99 5.11 -16.48
C GLN A 65 16.76 6.61 -16.25
N ALA A 66 17.47 7.47 -17.01
CA ALA A 66 17.42 8.93 -16.82
C ALA A 66 16.01 9.55 -16.96
N TRP A 67 15.14 9.00 -17.82
CA TRP A 67 13.76 9.47 -17.97
C TRP A 67 12.91 9.14 -16.73
N PHE A 68 13.10 7.96 -16.14
CA PHE A 68 12.37 7.50 -14.97
C PHE A 68 12.88 8.21 -13.70
N ARG A 69 14.20 8.40 -13.60
CA ARG A 69 14.83 9.26 -12.58
C ARG A 69 14.25 10.68 -12.61
N LYS A 70 14.12 11.27 -13.81
CA LYS A 70 13.49 12.59 -13.99
C LYS A 70 12.04 12.62 -13.53
N LYS A 71 11.24 11.56 -13.74
CA LYS A 71 9.86 11.48 -13.22
C LYS A 71 9.81 11.71 -11.71
N PHE A 72 10.71 11.08 -10.93
CA PHE A 72 10.73 11.25 -9.47
C PHE A 72 11.26 12.60 -9.01
N ILE A 73 12.25 13.18 -9.71
CA ILE A 73 12.73 14.55 -9.46
C ILE A 73 11.59 15.55 -9.70
N ASP A 74 10.88 15.44 -10.83
CA ASP A 74 9.73 16.29 -11.19
C ASP A 74 8.51 16.08 -10.27
N SER A 75 8.44 14.95 -9.55
CA SER A 75 7.37 14.63 -8.59
C SER A 75 7.61 15.20 -7.18
N ASP A 76 8.82 15.65 -6.88
CA ASP A 76 9.27 16.18 -5.59
C ASP A 76 8.80 15.38 -4.36
N LEU A 77 9.27 14.13 -4.27
CA LEU A 77 9.00 13.24 -3.13
C LEU A 77 9.51 13.80 -1.79
N ALA A 78 10.50 14.71 -1.83
CA ALA A 78 10.99 15.40 -0.65
C ALA A 78 10.00 16.44 -0.13
N PHE A 79 9.37 17.21 -1.02
CA PHE A 79 8.28 18.13 -0.67
C PHE A 79 7.08 17.37 -0.11
N PHE A 80 6.65 16.28 -0.76
CA PHE A 80 5.58 15.39 -0.26
C PHE A 80 5.86 14.94 1.19
N THR A 81 7.05 14.36 1.41
CA THR A 81 7.48 13.89 2.73
C THR A 81 7.52 15.02 3.75
N SER A 82 8.03 16.19 3.37
CA SER A 82 8.22 17.35 4.27
C SER A 82 6.92 18.09 4.61
N ALA A 83 5.93 18.08 3.72
CA ALA A 83 4.61 18.65 3.96
C ALA A 83 3.76 17.75 4.89
N TRP A 84 3.92 16.43 4.79
CA TRP A 84 3.26 15.47 5.69
C TRP A 84 3.89 15.42 7.09
N ASN A 85 5.16 15.79 7.24
CA ASN A 85 5.93 15.63 8.47
C ASN A 85 6.57 16.96 8.94
N PRO A 86 5.81 18.06 9.11
CA PRO A 86 6.37 19.40 9.29
C PRO A 86 7.15 19.62 10.61
N ASP A 87 6.89 18.81 11.64
CA ASP A 87 7.52 18.90 12.97
C ASP A 87 8.53 17.78 13.28
N ALA A 88 8.70 16.84 12.34
CA ALA A 88 9.58 15.68 12.48
C ALA A 88 11.06 16.08 12.60
N THR A 89 11.85 15.33 13.38
CA THR A 89 13.31 15.55 13.41
C THR A 89 13.94 15.11 12.08
N TRP A 90 15.20 15.48 11.83
CA TRP A 90 15.91 15.01 10.64
C TRP A 90 15.91 13.47 10.49
N GLU A 91 16.13 12.72 11.58
CA GLU A 91 16.19 11.25 11.51
C GLU A 91 14.81 10.62 11.25
N ASP A 92 13.75 11.24 11.78
CA ASP A 92 12.36 10.84 11.50
C ASP A 92 12.00 11.13 10.03
N LEU A 93 12.25 12.36 9.58
CA LEU A 93 11.96 12.83 8.23
C LEU A 93 12.72 12.02 7.18
N TYR A 94 14.00 11.69 7.43
CA TYR A 94 14.78 10.86 6.53
C TYR A 94 14.29 9.41 6.51
N THR A 95 13.89 8.86 7.66
CA THR A 95 13.27 7.52 7.72
C THR A 95 11.95 7.47 6.95
N MET A 96 11.13 8.53 7.02
CA MET A 96 9.95 8.68 6.17
C MET A 96 10.33 8.83 4.68
N GLY A 97 11.36 9.63 4.37
CA GLY A 97 11.83 9.82 3.00
C GLY A 97 12.25 8.50 2.33
N LEU A 98 12.89 7.60 3.09
CA LEU A 98 13.23 6.25 2.66
C LEU A 98 11.98 5.38 2.39
N LEU A 99 10.90 5.52 3.19
CA LEU A 99 9.61 4.88 2.87
C LEU A 99 9.01 5.47 1.60
N THR A 100 8.95 6.79 1.48
CA THR A 100 8.37 7.49 0.33
C THR A 100 9.04 7.05 -0.97
N ILE A 101 10.36 7.19 -1.08
CA ILE A 101 11.09 6.84 -2.29
C ILE A 101 11.00 5.35 -2.63
N TRP A 102 11.04 4.45 -1.62
CA TRP A 102 10.85 3.02 -1.85
C TRP A 102 9.44 2.72 -2.39
N ALA A 103 8.40 3.24 -1.74
CA ALA A 103 7.01 2.97 -2.10
C ALA A 103 6.68 3.48 -3.51
N PHE A 104 7.06 4.72 -3.85
CA PHE A 104 6.77 5.30 -5.17
C PHE A 104 7.49 4.58 -6.31
N ILE A 105 8.75 4.15 -6.14
CA ILE A 105 9.45 3.38 -7.19
C ILE A 105 8.91 1.94 -7.28
N TRP A 106 8.49 1.34 -6.15
CA TRP A 106 7.88 0.01 -6.14
C TRP A 106 6.51 0.00 -6.85
N ASP A 107 5.66 1.00 -6.59
CA ASP A 107 4.36 1.17 -7.26
C ASP A 107 4.55 1.33 -8.78
N ASP A 108 5.44 2.23 -9.20
CA ASP A 108 5.78 2.45 -10.60
C ASP A 108 6.41 1.22 -11.29
N THR A 109 6.99 0.28 -10.55
CA THR A 109 7.49 -0.98 -11.13
C THR A 109 6.36 -1.81 -11.75
N PHE A 110 5.13 -1.71 -11.22
CA PHE A 110 3.92 -2.36 -11.75
C PHE A 110 3.15 -1.50 -12.76
N ASP A 111 3.27 -0.18 -12.68
CA ASP A 111 2.50 0.75 -13.53
C ASP A 111 3.25 1.19 -14.80
N MET A 112 4.57 1.36 -14.73
CA MET A 112 5.41 1.79 -15.87
C MET A 112 6.04 0.61 -16.64
N GLY A 113 5.93 -0.62 -16.14
CA GLY A 113 6.32 -1.84 -16.85
C GLY A 113 7.83 -2.11 -16.98
N GLU A 114 8.69 -1.43 -16.22
CA GLU A 114 10.17 -1.50 -16.35
C GLU A 114 10.77 -2.91 -16.27
N LEU A 115 10.09 -3.88 -15.67
CA LEU A 115 10.54 -5.28 -15.54
C LEU A 115 9.68 -6.29 -16.35
N GLU A 116 8.85 -5.81 -17.29
CA GLU A 116 7.77 -6.55 -17.97
C GLU A 116 6.66 -7.10 -17.04
N VAL A 117 6.84 -7.01 -15.71
CA VAL A 117 5.92 -7.54 -14.69
C VAL A 117 4.51 -6.97 -14.74
N ALA A 118 4.27 -5.82 -15.36
CA ALA A 118 2.96 -5.19 -15.42
C ALA A 118 1.90 -6.09 -16.09
N GLY A 119 2.27 -6.72 -17.21
CA GLY A 119 1.42 -7.67 -17.94
C GLY A 119 1.64 -9.14 -17.57
N ASP A 120 2.81 -9.51 -17.04
CA ASP A 120 3.16 -10.88 -16.67
C ASP A 120 2.80 -11.16 -15.20
N TRP A 121 1.64 -11.81 -15.00
CA TRP A 121 1.12 -12.17 -13.67
C TRP A 121 2.05 -13.07 -12.85
N ASP A 122 2.74 -14.02 -13.50
CA ASP A 122 3.54 -15.02 -12.79
C ASP A 122 4.89 -14.42 -12.36
N ARG A 123 5.55 -13.63 -13.22
CA ARG A 123 6.71 -12.82 -12.81
C ARG A 123 6.33 -11.83 -11.72
N ALA A 124 5.17 -11.18 -11.83
CA ALA A 124 4.65 -10.27 -10.81
C ALA A 124 4.45 -10.95 -9.45
N CYS A 125 3.94 -12.19 -9.44
CA CYS A 125 3.82 -12.98 -8.20
C CYS A 125 5.19 -13.33 -7.60
N VAL A 126 6.17 -13.71 -8.43
CA VAL A 126 7.55 -13.95 -7.97
C VAL A 126 8.17 -12.68 -7.40
N PHE A 127 8.04 -11.53 -8.07
CA PHE A 127 8.58 -10.25 -7.62
C PHE A 127 7.94 -9.78 -6.29
N ARG A 128 6.61 -9.93 -6.14
CA ARG A 128 5.92 -9.67 -4.86
C ARG A 128 6.43 -10.57 -3.74
N ALA A 129 6.54 -11.88 -3.98
CA ALA A 129 7.04 -12.83 -2.98
C ALA A 129 8.50 -12.54 -2.56
N GLN A 130 9.36 -12.20 -3.52
CA GLN A 130 10.74 -11.78 -3.24
C GLN A 130 10.78 -10.45 -2.46
N THR A 131 9.92 -9.47 -2.80
CA THR A 131 9.81 -8.21 -2.05
C THR A 131 9.43 -8.48 -0.59
N LEU A 132 8.39 -9.28 -0.36
CA LEU A 132 7.93 -9.61 0.99
C LEU A 132 9.02 -10.34 1.80
N ALA A 133 9.75 -11.28 1.19
CA ALA A 133 10.89 -11.93 1.84
C ALA A 133 12.02 -10.92 2.18
N TYR A 134 12.32 -9.98 1.29
CA TYR A 134 13.33 -8.94 1.51
C TYR A 134 12.92 -7.98 2.63
N CYS A 135 11.69 -7.47 2.60
CA CYS A 135 11.15 -6.58 3.63
C CYS A 135 11.08 -7.27 5.00
N ARG A 136 10.62 -8.53 5.05
CA ARG A 136 10.57 -9.34 6.28
C ARG A 136 11.97 -9.54 6.87
N TYR A 137 12.95 -9.85 6.03
CA TYR A 137 14.34 -10.04 6.46
C TYR A 137 14.90 -8.75 7.06
N TRP A 138 14.78 -7.60 6.38
CA TRP A 138 15.38 -6.34 6.85
C TRP A 138 14.63 -5.69 8.01
N LEU A 139 13.33 -5.92 8.16
CA LEU A 139 12.59 -5.64 9.39
C LEU A 139 12.93 -6.60 10.54
N GLY A 140 13.84 -7.56 10.35
CA GLY A 140 14.31 -8.45 11.42
C GLY A 140 13.19 -9.30 12.02
N LEU A 141 12.29 -9.81 11.17
CA LEU A 141 11.15 -10.63 11.56
C LEU A 141 11.41 -12.10 11.22
N GLU A 142 11.79 -12.88 12.23
CA GLU A 142 12.11 -14.32 12.10
C GLU A 142 11.02 -15.14 11.38
N SER A 143 11.39 -16.34 10.94
CA SER A 143 10.56 -17.28 10.16
C SER A 143 9.33 -17.86 10.90
N VAL A 144 8.97 -17.32 12.06
CA VAL A 144 7.78 -17.73 12.82
C VAL A 144 6.51 -17.41 12.03
N ASN A 145 5.73 -18.45 11.72
CA ASN A 145 4.38 -18.32 11.17
C ASN A 145 3.41 -17.88 12.28
N VAL A 146 3.37 -16.57 12.54
CA VAL A 146 2.27 -15.91 13.24
C VAL A 146 1.29 -15.39 12.19
N SER A 147 0.00 -15.61 12.42
CA SER A 147 -1.06 -15.22 11.47
C SER A 147 -1.17 -13.70 11.33
N ALA A 148 -1.48 -13.22 10.11
CA ALA A 148 -1.83 -11.81 9.87
C ALA A 148 -3.08 -11.35 10.65
N SER A 149 -3.80 -12.26 11.30
CA SER A 149 -4.92 -11.99 12.22
C SER A 149 -4.50 -11.51 13.62
N GLU A 150 -3.21 -11.33 13.91
CA GLU A 150 -2.75 -10.74 15.19
C GLU A 150 -3.08 -9.23 15.28
N PHE A 151 -3.13 -8.55 14.14
CA PHE A 151 -3.50 -7.14 14.04
C PHE A 151 -4.85 -6.99 13.32
N PRO A 152 -5.61 -5.91 13.56
CA PRO A 152 -6.88 -5.71 12.89
C PRO A 152 -6.71 -5.72 11.37
N ASN A 153 -7.44 -6.60 10.65
CA ASN A 153 -7.68 -6.37 9.23
C ASN A 153 -8.77 -5.30 9.09
N TRP A 154 -8.37 -4.05 9.33
CA TRP A 154 -9.24 -2.87 9.37
C TRP A 154 -9.93 -2.56 8.02
N ALA A 155 -9.55 -3.24 6.93
CA ALA A 155 -10.36 -3.28 5.70
C ALA A 155 -11.78 -3.85 5.93
N SER A 156 -11.99 -4.58 7.02
CA SER A 156 -13.28 -5.13 7.44
C SER A 156 -14.24 -4.08 8.02
N HIS A 157 -13.79 -2.84 8.26
CA HIS A 157 -14.60 -1.79 8.89
C HIS A 157 -15.46 -0.96 7.92
N THR A 158 -15.45 -1.28 6.61
CA THR A 158 -16.51 -0.80 5.70
C THR A 158 -17.86 -1.38 6.16
N THR A 159 -18.69 -0.55 6.79
CA THR A 159 -19.96 -0.96 7.40
C THR A 159 -20.88 -1.65 6.39
N PRO A 160 -21.29 -2.91 6.62
CA PRO A 160 -22.29 -3.56 5.79
C PRO A 160 -23.64 -2.84 5.93
N LEU A 161 -24.23 -2.41 4.82
CA LEU A 161 -25.64 -2.06 4.78
C LEU A 161 -26.51 -3.29 5.13
N PRO A 162 -27.66 -3.12 5.81
CA PRO A 162 -28.43 -4.24 6.35
C PRO A 162 -28.99 -5.14 5.24
N SER A 163 -28.57 -6.40 5.24
CA SER A 163 -28.95 -7.38 4.23
C SER A 163 -30.29 -8.07 4.55
N PRO A 164 -31.17 -8.30 3.56
CA PRO A 164 -32.48 -8.92 3.79
C PRO A 164 -32.40 -10.44 4.00
N SER A 165 -32.82 -10.86 5.19
CA SER A 165 -33.32 -12.19 5.58
C SER A 165 -33.06 -13.41 4.67
N SER A 166 -31.99 -14.15 4.97
CA SER A 166 -31.94 -15.61 5.16
C SER A 166 -32.71 -16.57 4.21
N ARG A 167 -31.98 -17.54 3.61
CA ARG A 167 -32.46 -18.93 3.44
C ARG A 167 -31.31 -19.96 3.39
N SER A 168 -31.52 -21.08 4.11
CA SER A 168 -30.96 -22.44 3.96
C SER A 168 -29.92 -22.67 2.83
N SER A 169 -28.63 -23.01 3.05
CA SER A 169 -27.98 -24.08 3.85
C SER A 169 -27.64 -25.36 3.05
N MET A 170 -26.36 -25.76 3.00
CA MET A 170 -25.99 -27.18 2.77
C MET A 170 -24.57 -27.56 3.28
N SER A 171 -24.51 -28.66 4.03
CA SER A 171 -23.40 -29.60 4.33
C SER A 171 -21.92 -29.24 4.09
N SER A 172 -21.11 -29.37 5.15
CA SER A 172 -19.63 -29.41 5.11
C SER A 172 -19.08 -30.86 5.17
N PRO A 173 -17.87 -31.14 4.62
CA PRO A 173 -17.10 -32.36 4.90
C PRO A 173 -16.06 -32.17 6.02
N SER A 174 -15.73 -33.25 6.74
CA SER A 174 -14.82 -33.24 7.90
C SER A 174 -13.32 -33.28 7.53
N PRO A 175 -12.41 -32.75 8.37
CA PRO A 175 -10.97 -32.72 8.12
C PRO A 175 -10.26 -34.06 8.38
N LEU A 176 -9.14 -34.28 7.67
CA LEU A 176 -8.21 -35.40 7.87
C LEU A 176 -7.17 -35.11 8.98
N SER A 177 -6.57 -36.17 9.54
CA SER A 177 -5.70 -36.11 10.71
C SER A 177 -4.21 -35.83 10.38
N PRO A 178 -3.46 -35.12 11.25
CA PRO A 178 -2.06 -34.74 10.98
C PRO A 178 -1.03 -35.67 11.68
N SER A 179 -0.28 -36.48 10.92
CA SER A 179 0.69 -37.43 11.51
C SER A 179 1.99 -37.63 10.71
N THR A 180 2.60 -36.58 10.15
CA THR A 180 3.98 -36.69 9.59
C THR A 180 4.86 -35.42 9.65
N VAL A 181 4.30 -34.25 9.96
CA VAL A 181 5.04 -32.96 9.85
C VAL A 181 6.06 -32.73 10.97
N SER A 182 5.84 -33.30 12.16
CA SER A 182 6.56 -32.95 13.41
C SER A 182 8.09 -33.06 13.32
N ALA A 183 8.63 -34.18 12.85
CA ALA A 183 10.07 -34.47 12.93
C ALA A 183 10.95 -33.46 12.18
N ARG A 184 10.54 -33.04 10.97
CA ARG A 184 11.30 -32.07 10.16
C ARG A 184 11.29 -30.66 10.77
N VAL A 185 10.16 -30.25 11.35
CA VAL A 185 10.03 -28.94 12.02
C VAL A 185 10.90 -28.87 13.28
N VAL A 186 10.92 -29.94 14.09
CA VAL A 186 11.78 -30.03 15.29
C VAL A 186 13.27 -29.99 14.91
N GLN A 187 13.67 -30.70 13.85
CA GLN A 187 15.07 -30.71 13.41
C GLN A 187 15.51 -29.38 12.77
N ALA A 188 14.60 -28.64 12.12
CA ALA A 188 14.85 -27.28 11.64
C ALA A 188 15.03 -26.30 12.81
N ARG A 189 14.12 -26.30 13.79
CA ARG A 189 14.21 -25.46 15.01
C ARG A 189 15.53 -25.65 15.75
N ARG A 190 16.00 -26.90 15.89
CA ARG A 190 17.28 -27.21 16.56
C ARG A 190 18.52 -26.65 15.84
N LYS A 191 18.44 -26.36 14.53
CA LYS A 191 19.52 -25.68 13.79
C LYS A 191 19.44 -24.17 13.90
N HIS A 192 18.23 -23.59 13.93
CA HIS A 192 17.98 -22.15 14.04
C HIS A 192 18.63 -21.57 15.33
N CYS A 193 18.22 -22.10 16.49
CA CYS A 193 18.71 -21.65 17.80
C CYS A 193 20.23 -21.77 17.98
N LEU A 194 20.88 -22.68 17.24
CA LEU A 194 22.33 -22.89 17.32
C LEU A 194 23.12 -21.95 16.41
N GLY A 195 22.51 -21.44 15.34
CA GLY A 195 23.06 -20.33 14.54
C GLY A 195 22.93 -18.99 15.26
N GLU A 196 21.78 -18.76 15.89
CA GLU A 196 21.48 -17.54 16.66
C GLU A 196 22.39 -17.39 17.88
N ALA A 197 22.62 -18.48 18.62
CA ALA A 197 23.59 -18.52 19.73
C ALA A 197 25.06 -18.26 19.29
N LEU A 198 25.34 -18.28 17.98
CA LEU A 198 26.65 -17.99 17.39
C LEU A 198 26.65 -16.70 16.55
N GLY A 199 25.57 -15.90 16.58
CA GLY A 199 25.44 -14.65 15.82
C GLY A 199 25.26 -14.82 14.30
N TYR A 200 25.11 -16.03 13.79
CA TYR A 200 24.92 -16.31 12.37
C TYR A 200 23.46 -16.05 11.95
N ARG A 201 23.13 -14.78 11.69
CA ARG A 201 21.97 -14.42 10.88
C ARG A 201 22.13 -15.07 9.50
N ALA A 202 21.06 -15.66 8.97
CA ALA A 202 21.06 -16.17 7.59
C ALA A 202 21.43 -15.04 6.60
N LEU A 203 22.02 -15.38 5.46
CA LEU A 203 22.33 -14.37 4.44
C LEU A 203 21.06 -13.65 3.98
N PRO A 204 21.13 -12.33 3.68
CA PRO A 204 19.98 -11.60 3.15
C PRO A 204 19.51 -12.23 1.84
N PRO A 205 18.19 -12.31 1.58
CA PRO A 205 17.70 -12.59 0.24
C PRO A 205 18.18 -11.48 -0.72
N PRO A 206 18.41 -11.78 -2.01
CA PRO A 206 18.73 -10.75 -3.00
C PRO A 206 17.58 -9.75 -3.11
N ALA A 207 17.90 -8.48 -3.36
CA ALA A 207 16.88 -7.46 -3.64
C ALA A 207 16.20 -7.77 -5.00
N PRO A 208 14.85 -7.77 -5.09
CA PRO A 208 14.12 -8.01 -6.34
C PRO A 208 14.54 -7.09 -7.49
N ASN A 209 14.84 -5.83 -7.18
CA ASN A 209 15.43 -4.83 -8.05
C ASN A 209 16.20 -3.80 -7.19
N VAL A 210 16.84 -2.82 -7.83
CA VAL A 210 17.62 -1.78 -7.14
C VAL A 210 16.75 -0.90 -6.24
N ALA A 211 15.49 -0.62 -6.64
CA ALA A 211 14.53 0.11 -5.82
C ALA A 211 14.25 -0.58 -4.47
N CYS A 212 14.04 -1.91 -4.49
CA CYS A 212 13.87 -2.68 -3.27
C CYS A 212 15.10 -2.66 -2.35
N ALA A 213 16.32 -2.44 -2.88
CA ALA A 213 17.53 -2.35 -2.05
C ALA A 213 17.49 -1.16 -1.07
N ILE A 214 16.77 -0.08 -1.41
CA ILE A 214 16.54 1.08 -0.51
C ILE A 214 15.87 0.63 0.81
N PHE A 215 15.04 -0.42 0.75
CA PHE A 215 14.35 -0.94 1.92
C PHE A 215 15.29 -1.50 3.00
N LYS A 216 16.54 -1.87 2.66
CA LYS A 216 17.56 -2.28 3.64
C LYS A 216 17.74 -1.20 4.71
N ASP A 217 18.05 0.02 4.28
CA ASP A 217 18.43 1.11 5.18
C ASP A 217 17.23 1.61 6.00
N LEU A 218 16.02 1.52 5.43
CA LEU A 218 14.77 1.69 6.16
C LEU A 218 14.59 0.61 7.25
N GLY A 219 14.72 -0.67 6.88
CA GLY A 219 14.56 -1.80 7.79
C GLY A 219 15.56 -1.78 8.94
N GLU A 220 16.84 -1.47 8.68
CA GLU A 220 17.88 -1.30 9.69
C GLU A 220 17.56 -0.15 10.65
N ARG A 221 17.10 1.01 10.14
CA ARG A 221 16.67 2.15 10.96
C ARG A 221 15.48 1.83 11.86
N LEU A 222 14.51 1.06 11.35
CA LEU A 222 13.37 0.60 12.16
C LEU A 222 13.81 -0.45 13.20
N CYS A 223 14.73 -1.35 12.88
CA CYS A 223 15.30 -2.31 13.84
C CYS A 223 16.13 -1.64 14.95
N ALA A 224 16.80 -0.52 14.66
CA ALA A 224 17.57 0.23 15.65
C ALA A 224 16.71 1.00 16.68
N ARG A 225 15.40 1.13 16.45
CA ARG A 225 14.49 2.00 17.23
C ARG A 225 13.23 1.31 17.77
N PHE A 226 12.70 0.31 17.07
CA PHE A 226 11.40 -0.27 17.39
C PHE A 226 11.46 -1.76 17.75
N ASP A 227 10.60 -2.16 18.68
CA ASP A 227 10.42 -3.56 19.05
C ASP A 227 9.89 -4.41 17.87
N GLU A 228 9.87 -5.72 18.06
CA GLU A 228 9.42 -6.64 17.02
C GLU A 228 7.93 -6.48 16.72
N LYS A 229 7.08 -6.16 17.71
CA LYS A 229 5.63 -6.03 17.51
C LYS A 229 5.31 -4.82 16.62
N TRP A 230 5.96 -3.69 16.85
CA TRP A 230 5.80 -2.49 16.04
C TRP A 230 6.35 -2.71 14.62
N ARG A 231 7.52 -3.34 14.46
CA ARG A 231 8.05 -3.74 13.15
C ARG A 231 7.13 -4.72 12.41
N ARG A 232 6.48 -5.64 13.13
CA ARG A 232 5.48 -6.58 12.61
C ARG A 232 4.22 -5.86 12.13
N ARG A 233 3.73 -4.82 12.82
CA ARG A 233 2.64 -3.96 12.31
C ARG A 233 2.97 -3.36 10.95
N VAL A 234 4.16 -2.77 10.80
CA VAL A 234 4.61 -2.17 9.53
C VAL A 234 4.71 -3.23 8.43
N TYR A 235 5.29 -4.40 8.73
CA TYR A 235 5.33 -5.52 7.78
C TYR A 235 3.92 -5.94 7.32
N CYS A 236 2.95 -6.06 8.22
CA CYS A 236 1.57 -6.41 7.85
C CYS A 236 0.89 -5.33 6.99
N GLN A 237 1.24 -4.04 7.13
CA GLN A 237 0.72 -3.00 6.21
C GLN A 237 1.40 -3.05 4.84
N ILE A 238 2.70 -3.35 4.78
CA ILE A 238 3.42 -3.60 3.52
C ILE A 238 2.83 -4.83 2.81
N GLU A 239 2.61 -5.92 3.53
CA GLU A 239 2.00 -7.15 3.00
C GLU A 239 0.58 -6.91 2.48
N TYR A 240 -0.23 -6.13 3.20
CA TYR A 240 -1.57 -5.73 2.73
C TYR A 240 -1.52 -4.83 1.48
N TYR A 241 -0.63 -3.84 1.42
CA TYR A 241 -0.42 -3.00 0.23
C TYR A 241 0.00 -3.83 -0.98
N ILE A 242 1.04 -4.67 -0.84
CA ILE A 242 1.61 -5.52 -1.91
C ILE A 242 0.60 -6.57 -2.43
N ASN A 243 -0.28 -7.10 -1.56
CA ASN A 243 -1.35 -7.99 -1.99
C ASN A 243 -2.50 -7.22 -2.66
N SER A 244 -2.77 -5.98 -2.26
CA SER A 244 -3.82 -5.16 -2.87
C SER A 244 -3.44 -4.68 -4.28
N THR A 245 -2.16 -4.40 -4.55
CA THR A 245 -1.70 -4.10 -5.92
C THR A 245 -1.76 -5.33 -6.82
N ALA A 246 -1.75 -6.54 -6.26
CA ALA A 246 -2.03 -7.76 -7.01
C ALA A 246 -3.51 -7.84 -7.47
N GLU A 247 -4.46 -7.38 -6.64
CA GLU A 247 -5.86 -7.23 -7.07
C GLU A 247 -6.02 -6.13 -8.15
N GLU A 248 -5.36 -4.97 -7.98
CA GLU A 248 -5.39 -3.89 -8.98
C GLU A 248 -4.70 -4.30 -10.31
N GLN A 249 -3.70 -5.17 -10.26
CA GLN A 249 -3.09 -5.77 -11.45
C GLN A 249 -4.03 -6.77 -12.15
N LEU A 250 -4.72 -7.64 -11.41
CA LEU A 250 -5.68 -8.58 -12.02
C LEU A 250 -6.84 -7.88 -12.71
N LEU A 251 -7.33 -6.76 -12.15
CA LEU A 251 -8.36 -5.93 -12.79
C LEU A 251 -7.86 -5.32 -14.11
N ARG A 252 -6.60 -4.85 -14.15
CA ARG A 252 -5.94 -4.36 -15.37
C ARG A 252 -5.76 -5.46 -16.43
N ILE A 253 -5.14 -6.59 -16.08
CA ILE A 253 -4.86 -7.71 -17.00
C ILE A 253 -6.16 -8.30 -17.59
N ARG A 254 -7.26 -8.26 -16.85
CA ARG A 254 -8.58 -8.75 -17.29
C ARG A 254 -9.47 -7.68 -17.91
N GLU A 255 -8.97 -6.45 -18.09
CA GLU A 255 -9.72 -5.28 -18.58
C GLU A 255 -11.09 -5.08 -17.90
N THR A 256 -11.20 -5.51 -16.64
CA THR A 256 -12.48 -5.65 -15.93
C THR A 256 -12.74 -4.44 -15.05
N MET A 257 -13.85 -3.73 -15.28
CA MET A 257 -14.24 -2.64 -14.39
C MET A 257 -14.76 -3.21 -13.04
N PRO A 258 -14.19 -2.81 -11.89
CA PRO A 258 -14.71 -3.16 -10.58
C PRO A 258 -16.00 -2.40 -10.25
N THR A 259 -16.84 -2.96 -9.37
CA THR A 259 -17.92 -2.18 -8.73
C THR A 259 -17.33 -1.12 -7.79
N TYR A 260 -18.14 -0.15 -7.37
CA TYR A 260 -17.73 0.91 -6.43
C TYR A 260 -17.11 0.35 -5.13
N GLU A 261 -17.70 -0.69 -4.55
CA GLU A 261 -17.25 -1.33 -3.31
C GLU A 261 -15.94 -2.09 -3.52
N HIS A 262 -15.81 -2.76 -4.67
CA HIS A 262 -14.59 -3.48 -5.07
C HIS A 262 -13.45 -2.47 -5.31
N TYR A 263 -13.73 -1.40 -6.04
CA TYR A 263 -12.81 -0.30 -6.31
C TYR A 263 -12.29 0.35 -5.01
N LEU A 264 -13.19 0.68 -4.07
CA LEU A 264 -12.78 1.27 -2.79
C LEU A 264 -11.98 0.28 -1.94
N ARG A 265 -12.36 -1.00 -1.88
CA ARG A 265 -11.58 -2.03 -1.15
C ARG A 265 -10.14 -2.10 -1.66
N VAL A 266 -9.95 -2.10 -2.98
CA VAL A 266 -8.63 -2.14 -3.61
C VAL A 266 -7.85 -0.85 -3.32
N ARG A 267 -8.43 0.34 -3.56
CA ARG A 267 -7.74 1.62 -3.31
C ARG A 267 -7.44 1.88 -1.83
N HIS A 268 -8.24 1.37 -0.89
CA HIS A 268 -7.87 1.38 0.53
C HIS A 268 -6.61 0.56 0.84
N GLY A 269 -6.24 -0.40 -0.01
CA GLY A 269 -4.94 -1.05 0.02
C GLY A 269 -3.86 -0.31 -0.75
N THR A 270 -4.10 -0.03 -2.04
CA THR A 270 -3.06 0.47 -2.97
C THR A 270 -2.67 1.94 -2.79
N THR A 271 -3.38 2.67 -1.93
CA THR A 271 -2.91 3.96 -1.38
C THR A 271 -1.69 3.86 -0.47
N GLY A 272 -1.42 2.68 0.11
CA GLY A 272 -0.31 2.49 1.07
C GLY A 272 -0.43 3.31 2.38
N PHE A 273 -1.51 4.08 2.58
CA PHE A 273 -1.59 5.12 3.61
C PHE A 273 -1.18 4.65 5.02
N ARG A 274 -1.55 3.43 5.44
CA ARG A 274 -1.27 2.97 6.81
C ARG A 274 0.18 2.55 7.08
N MET A 275 1.00 2.27 6.06
CA MET A 275 2.45 2.17 6.30
C MET A 275 3.06 3.56 6.51
N PHE A 276 2.61 4.58 5.77
CA PHE A 276 2.97 5.98 6.03
C PHE A 276 2.48 6.44 7.41
N ALA A 277 1.23 6.16 7.78
CA ALA A 277 0.67 6.59 9.07
C ALA A 277 1.40 5.98 10.29
N LEU A 278 1.85 4.72 10.20
CA LEU A 278 2.69 4.12 11.25
C LEU A 278 4.07 4.79 11.33
N ILE A 279 4.78 4.98 10.21
CA ILE A 279 6.08 5.65 10.25
C ILE A 279 5.94 7.15 10.61
N ALA A 280 4.76 7.75 10.41
CA ALA A 280 4.43 9.11 10.83
C ALA A 280 4.13 9.20 12.34
N GLU A 281 3.44 8.20 12.92
CA GLU A 281 3.26 8.06 14.38
C GLU A 281 4.63 8.13 15.07
N ALA A 282 5.58 7.32 14.59
CA ALA A 282 6.98 7.33 15.00
C ALA A 282 7.69 8.70 14.84
N ALA A 283 7.31 9.52 13.86
CA ALA A 283 7.87 10.84 13.61
C ALA A 283 7.24 11.95 14.47
N THR A 284 6.05 11.71 15.04
CA THR A 284 5.47 12.59 16.06
C THR A 284 6.10 12.34 17.42
N ARG A 285 6.13 13.36 18.29
CA ARG A 285 6.69 13.25 19.65
C ARG A 285 5.75 12.52 20.64
N THR A 286 4.81 11.74 20.13
CA THR A 286 3.71 11.12 20.86
C THR A 286 3.61 9.66 20.47
N VAL A 287 4.44 8.80 21.10
CA VAL A 287 4.33 7.34 20.93
C VAL A 287 2.96 6.91 21.44
N LEU A 288 2.12 6.38 20.55
CA LEU A 288 0.77 5.95 20.92
C LEU A 288 0.84 4.57 21.60
N PRO A 289 0.09 4.34 22.69
CA PRO A 289 0.03 3.01 23.31
C PRO A 289 -0.43 1.97 22.29
N SER A 290 0.19 0.78 22.30
CA SER A 290 -0.23 -0.31 21.39
C SER A 290 -1.73 -0.62 21.50
N THR A 291 -2.31 -0.53 22.69
CA THR A 291 -3.74 -0.71 22.94
C THR A 291 -4.64 0.33 22.25
N LEU A 292 -4.10 1.50 21.90
CA LEU A 292 -4.79 2.52 21.09
C LEU A 292 -4.55 2.29 19.59
N ILE A 293 -3.33 1.94 19.18
CA ILE A 293 -3.01 1.66 17.76
C ILE A 293 -3.76 0.41 17.26
N ASP A 294 -3.83 -0.63 18.09
CA ASP A 294 -4.46 -1.91 17.79
C ASP A 294 -6.00 -1.88 17.99
N SER A 295 -6.61 -0.71 18.22
CA SER A 295 -8.04 -0.56 18.56
C SER A 295 -8.97 -0.48 17.34
N PRO A 296 -10.25 -0.92 17.45
CA PRO A 296 -11.25 -0.74 16.38
C PRO A 296 -11.48 0.72 15.98
N GLU A 297 -11.47 1.64 16.96
CA GLU A 297 -11.69 3.07 16.76
C GLU A 297 -10.55 3.70 15.95
N MET A 298 -9.30 3.30 16.21
CA MET A 298 -8.16 3.69 15.37
C MET A 298 -8.27 3.10 13.96
N GLY A 299 -8.79 1.86 13.84
CA GLY A 299 -9.13 1.24 12.56
C GLY A 299 -10.10 2.08 11.72
N VAL A 300 -11.13 2.67 12.35
CA VAL A 300 -12.07 3.60 11.70
C VAL A 300 -11.39 4.92 11.33
N ILE A 301 -10.66 5.55 12.24
CA ILE A 301 -9.93 6.81 11.98
C ILE A 301 -8.98 6.65 10.76
N MET A 302 -8.26 5.53 10.69
CA MET A 302 -7.35 5.22 9.59
C MET A 302 -8.07 4.85 8.28
N ALA A 303 -9.32 4.37 8.35
CA ALA A 303 -10.15 4.15 7.16
C ALA A 303 -10.62 5.47 6.56
N GLU A 304 -11.20 6.36 7.38
CA GLU A 304 -11.72 7.67 6.95
C GLU A 304 -10.60 8.61 6.46
N ALA A 305 -9.47 8.64 7.18
CA ALA A 305 -8.29 9.40 6.74
C ALA A 305 -7.79 8.94 5.36
N ASN A 306 -7.82 7.63 5.09
CA ASN A 306 -7.47 7.08 3.79
C ASN A 306 -8.54 7.39 2.73
N PHE A 307 -9.83 7.35 3.07
CA PHE A 307 -10.91 7.70 2.15
C PHE A 307 -10.77 9.15 1.63
N MET A 308 -10.43 10.10 2.52
CA MET A 308 -10.13 11.48 2.11
C MET A 308 -8.98 11.56 1.09
N ILE A 309 -7.92 10.75 1.27
CA ILE A 309 -6.79 10.68 0.33
C ILE A 309 -7.21 10.12 -1.03
N ILE A 310 -8.01 9.03 -1.05
CA ILE A 310 -8.56 8.45 -2.29
C ILE A 310 -9.38 9.49 -3.08
N MET A 311 -10.19 10.29 -2.38
CA MET A 311 -10.99 11.34 -3.00
C MET A 311 -10.14 12.48 -3.57
N LEU A 312 -9.14 12.96 -2.83
CA LEU A 312 -8.23 14.04 -3.27
C LEU A 312 -7.37 13.61 -4.47
N ASP A 313 -6.81 12.41 -4.44
CA ASP A 313 -6.01 11.81 -5.52
C ASP A 313 -6.81 11.74 -6.83
N ARG A 314 -8.01 11.13 -6.78
CA ARG A 314 -8.83 10.94 -7.99
C ARG A 314 -9.36 12.24 -8.57
N GLN A 315 -9.67 13.25 -7.76
CA GLN A 315 -9.99 14.58 -8.30
C GLN A 315 -8.82 15.17 -9.09
N ARG A 316 -7.59 15.12 -8.56
CA ARG A 316 -6.40 15.59 -9.26
C ARG A 316 -6.16 14.81 -10.56
N ALA A 317 -6.33 13.49 -10.54
CA ALA A 317 -6.20 12.65 -11.73
C ALA A 317 -7.24 12.99 -12.83
N LEU A 318 -8.50 13.25 -12.45
CA LEU A 318 -9.55 13.70 -13.36
C LEU A 318 -9.21 15.06 -13.99
N PHE A 319 -8.73 16.03 -13.19
CA PHE A 319 -8.30 17.33 -13.71
C PHE A 319 -7.13 17.21 -14.69
N LEU A 320 -6.09 16.44 -14.35
CA LEU A 320 -4.92 16.23 -15.22
C LEU A 320 -5.31 15.58 -16.57
N ASN A 321 -6.24 14.62 -16.55
CA ASN A 321 -6.75 14.01 -17.78
C ASN A 321 -7.70 14.95 -18.56
N SER A 322 -8.47 15.81 -17.90
CA SER A 322 -9.29 16.84 -18.57
C SER A 322 -8.45 17.91 -19.30
N GLY A 323 -7.22 18.15 -18.84
CA GLY A 323 -6.22 18.99 -19.52
C GLY A 323 -5.67 18.35 -20.80
N LYS A 324 -5.65 17.01 -20.88
CA LYS A 324 -5.32 16.25 -22.10
C LYS A 324 -6.52 16.21 -23.05
N ARG A 325 -6.88 17.38 -23.61
CA ARG A 325 -7.67 17.40 -24.85
C ARG A 325 -6.87 16.70 -25.94
N TYR A 326 -7.38 15.55 -26.40
CA TYR A 326 -6.96 14.99 -27.68
C TYR A 326 -7.44 15.92 -28.79
N GLY A 327 -6.58 16.87 -29.18
CA GLY A 327 -6.49 17.28 -30.57
C GLY A 327 -5.73 16.19 -31.34
N SER A 328 -6.02 15.92 -32.60
CA SER A 328 -6.97 16.60 -33.50
C SER A 328 -7.48 15.65 -34.57
N ASP A 329 -8.69 15.95 -35.05
CA ASP A 329 -9.24 15.71 -36.40
C ASP A 329 -8.86 14.42 -37.15
#